data_AF-A0A8X6J235-F1
#
_entry.id   AF-A0A8X6J235-F1
#
_cell.length_a   1.000
_cell.length_b   1.000
_cell.length_c   1.000
_cell.angle_alpha   90.00
_cell.angle_beta   90.00
_cell.angle_gamma   90.00
#
_symmetry.space_group_name_H-M   'P 1'
#
loop_
_entity.id
_entity.type
_entity.pdbx_description
1 polymer ?
#
loop_
_entity_poly.entity_id
_entity_poly.type
_entity_poly.pdbx_seq_one_letter_code
_entity_poly.pdbx_strand_id
1 'polypeptide(L)'
;MAESSLSSQTSVQYDYSIKFIKKCADEFQWKDLSEDVVMDIGCGHELNCCKAIMTQFPEVKALIAVDHNSTVFKKAHFRDTKIQFVVGDIRNRESLESHE
;
A
#
# COMPACT_ATOMS: atom_id res chain seq x y z
N MET A 1 -22.96 -5.81 -15.76
CA MET A 1 -21.83 -5.58 -16.70
C MET A 1 -20.73 -4.66 -16.13
N ALA A 2 -20.79 -4.21 -14.87
CA ALA A 2 -19.76 -3.34 -14.28
C ALA A 2 -18.59 -4.08 -13.61
N GLU A 3 -18.74 -5.38 -13.31
CA GLU A 3 -17.76 -6.14 -12.52
C GLU A 3 -16.52 -6.56 -13.33
N SER A 4 -16.67 -6.83 -14.64
CA SER A 4 -15.54 -7.27 -15.46
C SER A 4 -14.59 -6.12 -15.86
N SER A 5 -15.07 -4.87 -15.85
CA SER A 5 -14.24 -3.69 -16.11
C SER A 5 -13.49 -3.22 -14.85
N LEU A 6 -14.06 -3.42 -13.66
CA LEU A 6 -13.36 -3.13 -12.40
C LEU A 6 -12.22 -4.12 -12.16
N SER A 7 -12.47 -5.42 -12.33
CA SER A 7 -11.46 -6.47 -12.06
C SER A 7 -10.23 -6.35 -12.96
N SER A 8 -10.43 -5.96 -14.22
CA SER A 8 -9.35 -5.73 -15.19
C SER A 8 -8.56 -4.43 -14.94
N GLN A 9 -9.19 -3.39 -14.39
CA GLN A 9 -8.47 -2.16 -14.00
C GLN A 9 -7.61 -2.37 -12.76
N THR A 10 -8.11 -3.10 -11.76
CA THR A 10 -7.34 -3.42 -10.54
C THR A 10 -6.11 -4.29 -10.84
N SER A 11 -6.21 -5.25 -11.76
CA SER A 11 -5.05 -6.08 -12.13
C SER A 11 -3.96 -5.28 -12.83
N VAL A 12 -4.35 -4.36 -13.72
CA VAL A 12 -3.41 -3.47 -14.42
C VAL A 12 -2.71 -2.51 -13.44
N GLN A 13 -3.44 -1.92 -12.50
CA GLN A 13 -2.85 -1.05 -11.47
C GLN A 13 -1.87 -1.80 -10.55
N TYR A 14 -2.19 -3.04 -10.20
CA TYR A 14 -1.30 -3.88 -9.43
C TYR A 14 0.01 -4.19 -10.18
N ASP A 15 -0.06 -4.51 -11.48
CA ASP A 15 1.13 -4.74 -12.30
C ASP A 15 2.04 -3.50 -12.39
N TYR A 16 1.45 -2.30 -12.48
CA TYR A 16 2.21 -1.05 -12.42
C TYR A 16 2.86 -0.85 -11.04
N SER A 17 2.16 -1.18 -9.96
CA SER A 17 2.69 -1.08 -8.60
C SER A 17 3.89 -2.01 -8.41
N ILE A 18 3.82 -3.25 -8.91
CA ILE A 18 4.96 -4.18 -8.89
C ILE A 18 6.17 -3.59 -9.65
N LYS A 19 5.96 -3.08 -10.86
CA LYS A 19 7.04 -2.45 -11.66
C LYS A 19 7.65 -1.24 -10.95
N PHE A 20 6.81 -0.41 -10.33
CA PHE A 20 7.25 0.75 -9.56
C PHE A 20 8.13 0.33 -8.38
N ILE A 21 7.66 -0.61 -7.55
CA ILE A 21 8.42 -1.08 -6.38
C ILE A 21 9.74 -1.75 -6.80
N LYS A 22 9.76 -2.52 -7.90
CA LYS A 22 11.02 -3.09 -8.43
C LYS A 22 12.02 -2.00 -8.81
N LYS A 23 11.53 -0.97 -9.51
CA LYS A 23 12.37 0.16 -9.89
C LYS A 23 12.91 0.90 -8.67
N CYS A 24 12.08 1.13 -7.64
CA CYS A 24 12.54 1.74 -6.38
C CYS A 24 13.58 0.85 -5.69
N ALA A 25 13.38 -0.47 -5.65
CA ALA A 25 14.33 -1.39 -5.06
C ALA A 25 15.69 -1.33 -5.76
N ASP A 26 15.70 -1.26 -7.09
CA ASP A 26 16.93 -1.15 -7.87
C ASP A 26 17.63 0.22 -7.66
N GLU A 27 16.86 1.32 -7.72
CA GLU A 27 17.40 2.69 -7.60
C GLU A 27 17.91 3.00 -6.19
N PHE A 28 17.21 2.54 -5.16
CA PHE A 28 17.53 2.81 -3.75
C PHE A 28 18.24 1.63 -3.07
N GLN A 29 18.58 0.59 -3.82
CA GLN A 29 19.27 -0.61 -3.33
C GLN A 29 18.55 -1.30 -2.17
N TRP A 30 17.21 -1.38 -2.21
CA TRP A 30 16.44 -2.17 -1.25
C TRP A 30 16.70 -3.65 -1.51
N LYS A 31 17.20 -4.36 -0.49
CA LYS A 31 17.58 -5.77 -0.59
C LYS A 31 16.86 -6.62 0.43
N ASP A 32 16.97 -6.23 1.69
CA ASP A 32 16.33 -6.88 2.82
C ASP A 32 15.59 -5.81 3.60
N LEU A 33 14.28 -6.00 3.78
CA LEU A 33 13.41 -5.09 4.54
C LEU A 33 12.91 -5.74 5.84
N SER A 34 13.51 -6.85 6.27
CA SER A 34 13.06 -7.64 7.42
C SER A 34 13.03 -6.86 8.73
N GLU A 35 13.86 -5.82 8.86
CA GLU A 35 13.88 -4.91 10.00
C GLU A 35 13.26 -3.53 9.72
N ASP A 36 12.79 -3.30 8.49
CA ASP A 36 12.35 -1.99 8.01
C ASP A 36 10.82 -1.83 8.04
N VAL A 37 10.40 -0.63 8.41
CA VAL A 37 9.01 -0.18 8.32
C VAL A 37 8.85 0.69 7.08
N VAL A 38 7.95 0.31 6.19
CA VAL A 38 7.68 1.07 4.95
C VAL A 38 6.34 1.79 5.05
N MET A 39 6.32 3.07 4.69
CA MET A 39 5.11 3.88 4.73
C MET A 39 4.60 4.15 3.30
N ASP A 40 3.39 3.72 3.00
CA ASP A 40 2.68 3.92 1.73
C ASP A 40 1.71 5.09 1.87
N ILE A 41 2.17 6.28 1.46
CA ILE A 41 1.41 7.53 1.59
C ILE A 41 0.53 7.73 0.35
N GLY A 42 -0.77 7.94 0.57
CA GLY A 42 -1.75 8.00 -0.51
C GLY A 42 -1.96 6.62 -1.11
N CYS A 43 -2.06 5.60 -0.25
CA CYS A 43 -2.10 4.18 -0.65
C CYS A 43 -3.27 3.84 -1.58
N GLY A 44 -4.32 4.68 -1.58
CA GLY A 44 -5.44 4.55 -2.49
C GLY A 44 -6.24 3.26 -2.27
N HIS A 45 -6.98 2.86 -3.31
CA HIS A 45 -7.87 1.70 -3.24
C HIS A 45 -7.10 0.38 -3.41
N GLU A 46 -7.57 -0.68 -2.75
CA GLU A 46 -7.03 -2.06 -2.81
C GLU A 46 -5.57 -2.25 -2.35
N LEU A 47 -4.92 -1.21 -1.81
CA LEU A 47 -3.58 -1.30 -1.20
C LEU A 47 -2.53 -1.92 -2.15
N ASN A 48 -2.61 -1.58 -3.44
CA ASN A 48 -1.79 -2.21 -4.47
C ASN A 48 -0.29 -2.08 -4.22
N CYS A 49 0.17 -0.92 -3.71
CA CYS A 49 1.57 -0.70 -3.35
C CYS A 49 1.98 -1.56 -2.14
N CYS A 50 1.20 -1.57 -1.04
CA CYS A 50 1.44 -2.49 0.08
C CYS A 50 1.55 -3.95 -0.38
N LYS A 51 0.59 -4.42 -1.19
CA LYS A 51 0.60 -5.78 -1.74
C LYS A 51 1.83 -6.04 -2.61
N ALA A 52 2.24 -5.06 -3.41
CA ALA A 52 3.43 -5.16 -4.25
C ALA A 52 4.73 -5.22 -3.43
N ILE A 53 4.82 -4.46 -2.34
CA ILE A 53 5.94 -4.52 -1.39
C ILE A 53 5.99 -5.89 -0.74
N MET A 54 4.88 -6.40 -0.19
CA MET A 54 4.85 -7.73 0.44
C MET A 54 5.16 -8.87 -0.53
N THR A 55 4.82 -8.71 -1.80
CA THR A 55 5.15 -9.71 -2.83
C THR A 55 6.66 -9.76 -3.12
N GLN A 56 7.33 -8.62 -3.07
CA GLN A 56 8.77 -8.51 -3.37
C GLN A 56 9.64 -8.70 -2.13
N PHE A 57 9.16 -8.27 -0.97
CA PHE A 57 9.81 -8.29 0.33
C PHE A 57 8.86 -8.93 1.36
N PRO A 58 8.61 -10.25 1.27
CA PRO A 58 7.66 -10.94 2.14
C PRO A 58 8.01 -10.82 3.63
N GLU A 59 9.31 -10.69 3.92
CA GLU A 59 9.83 -10.56 5.28
C GLU A 59 9.74 -9.14 5.84
N VAL A 60 9.24 -8.14 5.08
CA VAL A 60 9.12 -6.75 5.56
C VAL A 60 8.52 -6.69 6.98
N LYS A 61 9.12 -5.87 7.86
CA LYS A 61 8.73 -5.82 9.28
C LYS A 61 7.30 -5.36 9.46
N ALA A 62 6.99 -4.21 8.86
CA ALA A 62 5.66 -3.61 8.90
C ALA A 62 5.44 -2.65 7.73
N LEU A 63 4.16 -2.43 7.42
CA LEU A 63 3.69 -1.46 6.45
C LEU A 63 2.73 -0.49 7.13
N ILE A 64 2.87 0.81 6.86
CA ILE A 64 1.94 1.84 7.31
C ILE A 64 1.26 2.41 6.06
N ALA A 65 -0.01 2.09 5.87
CA ALA A 65 -0.82 2.61 4.78
C ALA A 65 -1.55 3.88 5.25
N VAL A 66 -1.25 5.01 4.62
CA VAL A 66 -1.81 6.32 4.98
C VAL A 66 -2.70 6.83 3.86
N ASP A 67 -3.94 7.17 4.19
CA ASP A 67 -4.84 7.85 3.25
C ASP A 67 -5.81 8.78 3.99
N HIS A 68 -6.14 9.91 3.38
CA HIS A 68 -7.13 10.86 3.92
C HIS A 68 -8.55 10.28 3.97
N ASN A 69 -8.85 9.28 3.14
CA ASN A 69 -10.19 8.70 3.04
C ASN A 69 -10.26 7.32 3.69
N SER A 70 -10.78 7.24 4.91
CA SER A 70 -10.95 5.98 5.66
C SER A 70 -11.77 4.89 4.93
N THR A 71 -12.55 5.26 3.91
CA THR A 71 -13.31 4.32 3.09
C THR A 71 -12.42 3.38 2.30
N VAL A 72 -11.18 3.78 1.96
CA VAL A 72 -10.25 2.94 1.20
C VAL A 72 -9.87 1.67 1.98
N PHE A 73 -9.69 1.78 3.29
CA PHE A 73 -9.36 0.65 4.17
C PHE A 73 -10.53 -0.31 4.37
N LYS A 74 -11.75 0.23 4.49
CA LYS A 74 -12.96 -0.58 4.68
C LYS A 74 -13.26 -1.45 3.46
N LYS A 75 -12.92 -0.96 2.26
CA LYS A 75 -13.20 -1.63 0.98
C LYS A 75 -12.06 -2.50 0.47
N ALA A 76 -10.85 -2.36 1.02
CA ALA A 76 -9.71 -3.18 0.61
C ALA A 76 -9.97 -4.66 0.93
N HIS A 77 -9.85 -5.50 -0.10
CA HIS A 77 -9.98 -6.95 0.04
C HIS A 77 -8.68 -7.57 0.56
N PHE A 78 -7.55 -6.92 0.29
CA PHE A 78 -6.25 -7.33 0.80
C PHE A 78 -6.10 -6.90 2.26
N ARG A 79 -5.81 -7.87 3.13
CA ARG A 79 -5.53 -7.65 4.56
C ARG A 79 -4.36 -8.51 4.97
N ASP A 80 -3.46 -7.93 5.75
CA ASP A 80 -2.33 -8.62 6.36
C ASP A 80 -2.05 -7.99 7.73
N THR A 81 -1.65 -8.81 8.70
CA THR A 81 -1.31 -8.38 10.07
C THR A 81 -0.13 -7.42 10.14
N LYS A 82 0.72 -7.39 9.11
CA LYS A 82 1.86 -6.47 9.00
C LYS A 82 1.45 -5.05 8.60
N ILE A 83 0.19 -4.83 8.19
CA ILE A 83 -0.28 -3.53 7.68
C ILE A 83 -1.06 -2.79 8.78
N GLN A 84 -0.60 -1.58 9.08
CA GLN A 84 -1.31 -0.61 9.93
C GLN A 84 -2.00 0.43 9.05
N PHE A 85 -3.25 0.77 9.37
CA PHE A 85 -4.02 1.78 8.65
C PHE A 85 -4.03 3.09 9.43
N VAL A 86 -3.62 4.17 8.78
CA VAL A 86 -3.62 5.51 9.36
C VAL A 86 -4.48 6.41 8.47
N VAL A 87 -5.48 7.04 9.07
CA VAL A 87 -6.27 8.06 8.37
C VAL A 87 -5.57 9.39 8.60
N GLY A 88 -5.21 10.06 7.51
CA GLY A 88 -4.51 11.34 7.61
C GLY A 88 -4.47 12.07 6.28
N ASP A 89 -4.73 13.37 6.33
CA ASP A 89 -4.49 14.26 5.20
C ASP A 89 -3.05 14.77 5.25
N ILE A 90 -2.21 14.30 4.34
CA ILE A 90 -0.80 14.75 4.27
C ILE A 90 -0.63 16.23 3.94
N ARG A 91 -1.68 16.92 3.48
CA ARG A 91 -1.69 18.37 3.30
C ARG A 91 -1.85 19.10 4.65
N ASN A 92 -2.37 18.40 5.65
CA ASN A 92 -2.53 18.87 7.02
C ASN A 92 -1.79 17.95 8.00
N ARG A 93 -0.56 18.33 8.37
CA ARG A 93 0.32 17.52 9.24
C ARG A 93 -0.26 17.17 10.61
N GLU A 94 -1.27 17.90 11.08
CA GLU A 94 -1.92 17.68 12.38
C GLU A 94 -3.07 16.67 12.32
N SER A 95 -3.42 16.16 11.14
CA SER A 95 -4.60 15.33 10.92
C SER A 95 -4.40 13.81 11.08
N LEU A 96 -3.25 13.37 11.62
CA LEU A 96 -2.95 11.95 11.74
C LEU A 96 -3.80 11.32 12.86
N GLU A 97 -4.76 10.48 12.48
CA GLU A 97 -5.56 9.65 13.38
C GLU A 97 -5.23 8.16 13.16
N SER A 98 -4.79 7.48 14.22
CA SER A 98 -4.55 6.04 14.21
C SER A 98 -5.86 5.27 14.31
N HIS A 99 -6.10 4.31 13.41
CA HIS A 99 -7.22 3.37 13.53
C HIS A 99 -6.68 1.95 13.73
N GLU A 100 -7.09 1.32 14.84
CA GLU A 100 -6.85 -0.09 15.14
C GLU A 100 -7.78 -1.02 14.36
#